data_AF-A0A829H5M9-F1
#
_entry.id   AF-A0A829H5M9-F1
#
_cell.length_a   1.000
_cell.length_b   1.000
_cell.length_c   1.000
_cell.angle_alpha   90.00
_cell.angle_beta   90.00
_cell.angle_gamma   90.00
#
_symmetry.space_group_name_H-M   'P 1'
#
loop_
_entity.id
_entity.type
_entity.pdbx_description
1 polymer ?
#
loop_
_entity_poly.entity_id
_entity_poly.type
_entity_poly.pdbx_seq_one_letter_code
_entity_poly.pdbx_strand_id
1 'polypeptide(L)'
;MAAPLTGPLRNLLLASQLGLSVHHPLAGWFVLTILYHDSRSSSEPITLSYLARTYNNEYLDAATDEDPIADDVLKKVLDVLVAQAGLVEVNPRKVRARMRSGQYHIRQSYVYHITSSGSEYLKMMQKVIDAESTISANTNRIQEYVALVEKLSVPVRSGADTQLYNDFKNMLDAYDDVMKGIHKLEDDLDELANDIAFNHGSQEAGHLQKMLRDKAIPAYQLMLQQAARIQGLANDPTFPDQIAHSQQGSDDLDAAHAVGQQDVLVVRLQRTKKWAAAQLTRLALSMSPTSSAIDSSLDSIYLVFNTLLGIVHLLSQELEHAKRQAIDIKALSRQLDTLLSHYQQL
;
A
#
# COMPACT_ATOMS: atom_id res chain seq x y z
N MET A 1 4.45 -18.62 -16.28
CA MET A 1 4.96 -18.42 -14.92
C MET A 1 4.26 -17.22 -14.35
N ALA A 2 3.62 -17.38 -13.19
CA ALA A 2 2.98 -16.28 -12.49
C ALA A 2 4.01 -15.20 -12.12
N ALA A 3 3.56 -13.94 -12.06
CA ALA A 3 4.42 -12.86 -11.57
C ALA A 3 4.86 -13.17 -10.12
N PRO A 4 6.13 -12.95 -9.77
CA PRO A 4 6.59 -13.19 -8.41
C PRO A 4 5.84 -12.29 -7.43
N LEU A 5 5.35 -12.86 -6.33
CA LEU A 5 4.71 -12.09 -5.27
C LEU A 5 5.73 -11.11 -4.68
N THR A 6 5.31 -9.86 -4.47
CA THR A 6 6.14 -8.92 -3.73
C THR A 6 6.30 -9.40 -2.28
N GLY A 7 7.44 -9.11 -1.64
CA GLY A 7 7.68 -9.49 -0.25
C GLY A 7 6.55 -9.06 0.72
N PRO A 8 6.03 -7.81 0.63
CA PRO A 8 4.90 -7.35 1.43
C PRO A 8 3.61 -8.15 1.18
N LEU A 9 3.21 -8.33 -0.09
CA LEU A 9 2.06 -9.15 -0.47
C LEU A 9 2.17 -10.56 0.10
N ARG A 10 3.34 -11.20 -0.06
CA ARG A 10 3.60 -12.54 0.45
C ARG A 10 3.41 -12.61 1.96
N ASN A 11 4.00 -11.68 2.72
CA ASN A 11 3.88 -11.68 4.19
C ASN A 11 2.44 -11.44 4.65
N LEU A 12 1.70 -10.57 3.97
CA LEU A 12 0.32 -10.28 4.28
C LEU A 12 -0.58 -11.49 4.00
N LEU A 13 -0.36 -12.20 2.89
CA LEU A 13 -1.07 -13.44 2.56
C LEU A 13 -0.73 -14.59 3.52
N LEU A 14 0.53 -14.72 3.93
CA LEU A 14 0.92 -15.69 4.95
C LEU A 14 0.24 -15.41 6.30
N ALA A 15 -0.01 -14.14 6.60
CA ALA A 15 -0.73 -13.73 7.81
C ALA A 15 -2.25 -13.99 7.72
N SER A 16 -2.86 -13.88 6.53
CA SER A 16 -4.29 -14.16 6.32
C SER A 16 -4.61 -15.67 6.29
N GLN A 17 -3.62 -16.53 6.04
CA GLN A 17 -3.74 -18.00 6.07
C GLN A 17 -4.89 -18.55 5.21
N LEU A 18 -5.08 -18.01 4.02
CA LEU A 18 -6.15 -18.44 3.12
C LEU A 18 -5.95 -19.91 2.69
N GLY A 19 -6.88 -20.78 3.07
CA GLY A 19 -6.85 -22.22 2.74
C GLY A 19 -6.24 -23.13 3.80
N LEU A 20 -5.67 -22.57 4.88
CA LEU A 20 -5.25 -23.29 6.11
C LEU A 20 -4.27 -24.47 5.89
N SER A 21 -3.49 -24.45 4.82
CA SER A 21 -2.49 -25.50 4.53
C SER A 21 -1.11 -25.10 5.04
N VAL A 22 -0.53 -25.91 5.94
CA VAL A 22 0.81 -25.67 6.50
C VAL A 22 1.91 -25.84 5.45
N HIS A 23 1.76 -26.82 4.56
CA HIS A 23 2.74 -27.13 3.52
C HIS A 23 2.57 -26.27 2.25
N HIS A 24 1.39 -25.67 2.06
CA HIS A 24 1.07 -24.81 0.92
C HIS A 24 0.38 -23.54 1.40
N PRO A 25 1.07 -22.66 2.15
CA PRO A 25 0.44 -21.56 2.88
C PRO A 25 -0.14 -20.47 1.99
N LEU A 26 0.27 -20.42 0.71
CA LEU A 26 -0.25 -19.48 -0.29
C LEU A 26 -1.26 -20.13 -1.25
N ALA A 27 -1.61 -21.40 -1.03
CA ALA A 27 -2.46 -22.15 -1.96
C ALA A 27 -3.81 -21.49 -2.19
N GLY A 28 -4.45 -20.97 -1.14
CA GLY A 28 -5.73 -20.28 -1.28
C GLY A 28 -5.64 -19.06 -2.20
N TRP A 29 -4.57 -18.28 -2.09
CA TRP A 29 -4.34 -17.11 -2.93
C TRP A 29 -4.13 -17.50 -4.40
N PHE A 30 -3.20 -18.41 -4.67
CA PHE A 30 -2.90 -18.81 -6.04
C PHE A 30 -4.09 -19.49 -6.72
N VAL A 31 -4.88 -20.27 -5.99
CA VAL A 31 -6.14 -20.83 -6.52
C VAL A 31 -7.12 -19.72 -6.91
N LEU A 32 -7.28 -18.67 -6.10
CA LEU A 32 -8.10 -17.52 -6.46
C LEU A 32 -7.54 -16.76 -7.67
N THR A 33 -6.22 -16.59 -7.75
CA THR A 33 -5.54 -15.94 -8.90
C THR A 33 -5.78 -16.71 -10.20
N ILE A 34 -5.63 -18.04 -10.17
CA ILE A 34 -5.94 -18.91 -11.32
C ILE A 34 -7.40 -18.73 -11.73
N LEU A 35 -8.33 -18.80 -10.77
CA LEU A 35 -9.76 -18.64 -11.05
C LEU A 35 -10.11 -17.26 -11.60
N TYR A 36 -9.44 -16.20 -11.14
CA TYR A 36 -9.65 -14.84 -11.61
C TYR A 36 -9.21 -14.64 -13.06
N HIS A 37 -8.04 -15.17 -13.44
CA HIS A 37 -7.51 -15.01 -14.79
C HIS A 37 -8.15 -15.97 -15.81
N ASP A 38 -8.33 -17.24 -15.43
CA ASP A 38 -8.72 -18.29 -16.37
C ASP A 38 -10.25 -18.39 -16.54
N SER A 39 -11.04 -17.87 -15.61
CA SER A 39 -12.51 -17.84 -15.75
C SER A 39 -13.00 -17.02 -16.94
N ARG A 40 -12.18 -16.08 -17.44
CA ARG A 40 -12.52 -15.21 -18.57
C ARG A 40 -11.98 -15.68 -19.92
N SER A 41 -10.99 -16.57 -19.93
CA SER A 41 -10.20 -16.91 -21.14
C SER A 41 -10.16 -18.41 -21.46
N SER A 42 -10.45 -19.28 -20.50
CA SER A 42 -10.30 -20.72 -20.67
C SER A 42 -11.45 -21.33 -21.47
N SER A 43 -11.11 -22.03 -22.55
CA SER A 43 -12.04 -22.92 -23.26
C SER A 43 -12.23 -24.27 -22.55
N GLU A 44 -11.39 -24.59 -21.55
CA GLU A 44 -11.47 -25.78 -20.73
C GLU A 44 -12.16 -25.48 -19.38
N PRO A 45 -13.09 -26.32 -18.91
CA PRO A 45 -13.73 -26.12 -17.61
C PRO A 45 -12.73 -26.26 -16.45
N ILE A 46 -12.78 -25.31 -15.52
CA ILE A 46 -11.86 -25.26 -14.36
C ILE A 46 -12.28 -26.31 -13.32
N THR A 47 -11.77 -27.52 -13.50
CA THR A 47 -11.96 -28.67 -12.60
C THR A 47 -10.83 -28.78 -11.58
N LEU A 48 -10.98 -29.66 -10.58
CA LEU A 48 -9.90 -29.93 -9.61
C LEU A 48 -8.58 -30.31 -10.31
N SER A 49 -8.64 -31.20 -11.31
CA SER A 49 -7.47 -31.62 -12.08
C SER A 49 -6.85 -30.50 -12.91
N TYR A 50 -7.67 -29.56 -13.39
CA TYR A 50 -7.16 -28.37 -14.05
C TYR A 50 -6.40 -27.50 -13.06
N LEU A 51 -7.00 -27.19 -11.92
CA LEU A 51 -6.38 -26.36 -10.87
C LEU A 51 -5.08 -26.97 -10.35
N ALA A 52 -5.05 -28.28 -10.06
CA ALA A 52 -3.84 -28.96 -9.61
C ALA A 52 -2.72 -28.88 -10.66
N ARG A 53 -3.05 -29.11 -11.93
CA ARG A 53 -2.10 -29.02 -13.05
C ARG A 53 -1.55 -27.61 -13.21
N THR A 54 -2.43 -26.60 -13.24
CA THR A 54 -2.02 -25.20 -13.42
C THR A 54 -1.20 -24.71 -12.23
N TYR A 55 -1.63 -25.04 -10.99
CA TYR A 55 -0.88 -24.70 -9.78
C TYR A 55 0.54 -25.29 -9.80
N ASN A 56 0.65 -26.61 -10.01
CA ASN A 56 1.93 -27.30 -9.96
C ASN A 56 2.89 -26.92 -11.09
N ASN A 57 2.37 -26.41 -12.21
CA ASN A 57 3.19 -25.98 -13.33
C ASN A 57 3.63 -24.52 -13.24
N GLU A 58 2.82 -23.65 -12.63
CA GLU A 58 2.97 -22.19 -12.80
C GLU A 58 3.03 -21.38 -11.50
N TYR A 59 2.60 -21.94 -10.37
CA TYR A 59 2.35 -21.22 -9.12
C TYR A 59 3.07 -21.80 -7.88
N LEU A 60 3.89 -22.84 -8.02
CA LEU A 60 4.71 -23.32 -6.89
C LEU A 60 5.61 -22.22 -6.36
N ASP A 61 5.63 -22.04 -5.04
CA ASP A 61 6.45 -21.03 -4.37
C ASP A 61 7.94 -21.44 -4.44
N ALA A 62 8.62 -20.87 -5.44
CA ALA A 62 10.05 -21.05 -5.65
C ALA A 62 10.90 -20.55 -4.47
N ALA A 63 10.38 -19.65 -3.61
CA ALA A 63 11.13 -19.16 -2.46
C ALA A 63 11.24 -20.20 -1.33
N THR A 64 10.32 -21.16 -1.28
CA THR A 64 10.30 -22.24 -0.28
C THR A 64 10.60 -23.62 -0.84
N ASP A 65 10.90 -23.72 -2.15
CA ASP A 65 11.02 -25.00 -2.86
C ASP A 65 9.80 -25.90 -2.60
N GLU A 66 8.61 -25.34 -2.83
CA GLU A 66 7.34 -25.98 -2.53
C GLU A 66 7.13 -27.26 -3.36
N ASP A 67 6.85 -28.37 -2.68
CA ASP A 67 6.48 -29.63 -3.34
C ASP A 67 5.18 -29.49 -4.14
N PRO A 68 4.93 -30.31 -5.17
CA PRO A 68 3.66 -30.32 -5.88
C PRO A 68 2.46 -30.55 -4.96
N ILE A 69 1.42 -29.73 -5.09
CA ILE A 69 0.19 -29.87 -4.32
C ILE A 69 -0.54 -31.15 -4.71
N ALA A 70 -0.91 -31.93 -3.70
CA ALA A 70 -1.70 -33.15 -3.85
C ALA A 70 -3.20 -32.83 -3.95
N ASP A 71 -3.95 -33.67 -4.68
CA ASP A 71 -5.40 -33.49 -4.91
C ASP A 71 -6.22 -33.40 -3.61
N ASP A 72 -5.82 -34.13 -2.56
CA ASP A 72 -6.49 -34.13 -1.26
C ASP A 72 -6.26 -32.82 -0.49
N VAL A 73 -5.05 -32.25 -0.58
CA VAL A 73 -4.71 -30.94 -0.02
C VAL A 73 -5.45 -29.84 -0.76
N LEU A 74 -5.43 -29.87 -2.09
CA LEU A 74 -6.13 -28.88 -2.92
C LEU A 74 -7.65 -28.91 -2.68
N LYS A 75 -8.25 -30.09 -2.46
CA LYS A 75 -9.66 -30.19 -2.06
C LYS A 75 -9.93 -29.46 -0.74
N LYS A 76 -9.09 -29.65 0.28
CA LYS A 76 -9.26 -28.95 1.57
C LYS A 76 -9.16 -27.43 1.40
N VAL A 77 -8.22 -26.97 0.57
CA VAL A 77 -8.08 -25.54 0.25
C VAL A 77 -9.36 -25.03 -0.43
N LEU A 78 -9.87 -25.75 -1.43
CA LEU A 78 -11.12 -25.40 -2.12
C LEU A 78 -12.33 -25.42 -1.19
N ASP A 79 -12.42 -26.40 -0.28
CA ASP A 79 -13.49 -26.46 0.72
C ASP A 79 -13.48 -25.23 1.63
N VAL A 80 -12.30 -24.74 2.03
CA VAL A 80 -12.18 -23.47 2.78
C VAL A 80 -12.64 -22.28 1.93
N LEU A 81 -12.18 -22.18 0.68
CA LEU A 81 -12.55 -21.09 -0.21
C LEU A 81 -14.05 -21.04 -0.55
N VAL A 82 -14.69 -22.20 -0.66
CA VAL A 82 -16.11 -22.34 -0.97
C VAL A 82 -16.97 -22.19 0.29
N ALA A 83 -16.72 -22.99 1.32
CA ALA A 83 -17.63 -23.13 2.46
C ALA A 83 -17.39 -22.12 3.58
N GLN A 84 -16.13 -21.71 3.80
CA GLN A 84 -15.80 -20.79 4.90
C GLN A 84 -15.67 -19.35 4.42
N ALA A 85 -15.01 -19.13 3.28
CA ALA A 85 -14.71 -17.80 2.78
C ALA A 85 -15.75 -17.29 1.76
N GLY A 86 -16.49 -18.17 1.07
CA GLY A 86 -17.47 -17.79 0.06
C GLY A 86 -16.88 -17.06 -1.16
N LEU A 87 -15.58 -17.25 -1.42
CA LEU A 87 -14.83 -16.57 -2.49
C LEU A 87 -14.88 -17.37 -3.81
N VAL A 88 -15.29 -18.63 -3.73
CA VAL A 88 -15.40 -19.56 -4.86
C VAL A 88 -16.75 -20.24 -4.81
N GLU A 89 -17.40 -20.36 -5.96
CA GLU A 89 -18.59 -21.18 -6.13
C GLU A 89 -18.22 -22.49 -6.84
N VAL A 90 -18.93 -23.56 -6.49
CA VAL A 90 -18.75 -24.88 -7.09
C VAL A 90 -20.05 -25.39 -7.68
N ASN A 91 -20.00 -25.76 -8.96
CA ASN A 91 -21.16 -26.22 -9.70
C ASN A 91 -20.89 -27.59 -10.32
N PRO A 92 -21.69 -28.63 -10.05
CA PRO A 92 -21.57 -29.91 -10.72
C PRO A 92 -22.02 -29.74 -12.18
N ARG A 93 -21.11 -29.99 -13.13
CA ARG A 93 -21.42 -29.94 -14.56
C ARG A 93 -20.99 -31.22 -15.27
N LYS A 94 -21.67 -31.50 -16.38
CA LYS A 94 -21.22 -32.51 -17.34
C LYS A 94 -20.09 -31.90 -18.17
N VAL A 95 -18.91 -32.46 -18.02
CA VAL A 95 -17.67 -31.93 -18.58
C VAL A 95 -17.13 -32.91 -19.61
N ARG A 96 -16.65 -32.38 -20.74
CA ARG A 96 -16.02 -33.20 -21.78
C ARG A 96 -14.56 -33.42 -21.40
N ALA A 97 -14.23 -34.62 -20.96
CA ALA A 97 -12.86 -34.99 -20.58
C ALA A 97 -12.22 -35.82 -21.70
N ARG A 98 -10.95 -35.55 -21.98
CA ARG A 98 -10.16 -36.32 -22.95
C ARG A 98 -9.55 -37.55 -22.26
N MET A 99 -9.80 -38.73 -22.81
CA MET A 99 -9.20 -39.98 -22.35
C MET A 99 -7.75 -40.09 -22.81
N ARG A 100 -6.96 -40.96 -22.14
CA ARG A 100 -5.62 -41.34 -22.60
C ARG A 100 -5.60 -41.93 -24.01
N SER A 101 -6.71 -42.52 -24.45
CA SER A 101 -6.92 -43.02 -25.82
C SER A 101 -7.16 -41.92 -26.86
N GLY A 102 -7.23 -40.64 -26.45
CA GLY A 102 -7.50 -39.49 -27.33
C GLY A 102 -8.99 -39.21 -27.57
N GLN A 103 -9.89 -40.13 -27.23
CA GLN A 103 -11.35 -39.95 -27.32
C GLN A 103 -11.89 -39.05 -26.20
N TYR A 104 -13.02 -38.40 -26.45
CA TYR A 104 -13.70 -37.58 -25.46
C TYR A 104 -14.87 -38.33 -24.82
N HIS A 105 -14.98 -38.31 -23.50
CA HIS A 105 -16.17 -38.77 -22.78
C HIS A 105 -16.79 -37.65 -21.96
N ILE A 106 -18.09 -37.73 -21.72
CA ILE A 106 -18.80 -36.83 -20.81
C ILE A 106 -18.77 -37.45 -19.41
N ARG A 107 -18.20 -36.73 -18.44
CA ARG A 107 -18.22 -37.12 -17.02
C ARG A 107 -18.80 -35.98 -16.20
N GLN A 108 -19.55 -36.33 -15.15
CA GLN A 108 -19.96 -35.35 -14.15
C GLN A 108 -18.76 -34.98 -13.26
N SER A 109 -18.42 -33.70 -13.21
CA SER A 109 -17.35 -33.17 -12.38
C SER A 109 -17.76 -31.82 -11.79
N TYR A 110 -17.12 -31.46 -10.69
CA TYR A 110 -17.23 -30.13 -10.10
C TYR A 110 -16.40 -29.12 -10.91
N VAL A 111 -17.01 -27.99 -11.22
CA VAL A 111 -16.38 -26.84 -11.89
C VAL A 111 -16.42 -25.66 -10.93
N TYR A 112 -15.27 -25.03 -10.75
CA TYR A 112 -15.08 -23.93 -9.81
C TYR A 112 -15.07 -22.60 -10.55
N HIS A 113 -15.73 -21.59 -9.97
CA HIS A 113 -15.68 -20.21 -10.48
C HIS A 113 -15.43 -19.26 -9.32
N ILE A 114 -14.67 -18.21 -9.57
CA ILE A 114 -14.53 -17.13 -8.59
C ILE A 114 -15.87 -16.39 -8.47
N THR A 115 -16.28 -16.08 -7.24
CA THR A 115 -17.46 -15.25 -7.00
C THR A 115 -17.13 -13.78 -7.19
N SER A 116 -18.15 -12.92 -7.18
CA SER A 116 -17.94 -11.47 -7.12
C SER A 116 -17.15 -11.07 -5.87
N SER A 117 -17.47 -11.66 -4.71
CA SER A 117 -16.73 -11.42 -3.46
C SER A 117 -15.26 -11.87 -3.54
N GLY A 118 -14.98 -13.01 -4.17
CA GLY A 118 -13.60 -13.47 -4.43
C GLY A 118 -12.81 -12.51 -5.32
N SER A 119 -13.45 -11.98 -6.37
CA SER A 119 -12.81 -11.03 -7.29
C SER A 119 -12.51 -9.69 -6.61
N GLU A 120 -13.44 -9.19 -5.79
CA GLU A 120 -13.23 -7.95 -5.03
C GLU A 120 -12.20 -8.13 -3.91
N TYR A 121 -12.16 -9.30 -3.24
CA TYR A 121 -11.12 -9.62 -2.27
C TYR A 121 -9.71 -9.50 -2.88
N LEU A 122 -9.47 -10.07 -4.08
CA LEU A 122 -8.18 -9.95 -4.76
C LEU A 122 -7.78 -8.50 -5.03
N LYS A 123 -8.72 -7.66 -5.48
CA LYS A 123 -8.47 -6.24 -5.74
C LYS A 123 -8.18 -5.47 -4.46
N MET A 124 -8.98 -5.69 -3.42
CA MET A 124 -8.80 -5.06 -2.10
C MET A 124 -7.42 -5.38 -1.53
N MET A 125 -6.98 -6.63 -1.65
CA MET A 125 -5.65 -7.05 -1.17
C MET A 125 -4.53 -6.28 -1.86
N GLN A 126 -4.60 -6.11 -3.17
CA GLN A 126 -3.64 -5.31 -3.91
C GLN A 126 -3.60 -3.86 -3.40
N LYS A 127 -4.77 -3.24 -3.18
CA LYS A 127 -4.87 -1.88 -2.63
C LYS A 127 -4.26 -1.77 -1.23
N VAL A 128 -4.52 -2.73 -0.33
CA VAL A 128 -3.92 -2.75 1.02
C VAL A 128 -2.39 -2.73 0.93
N ILE A 129 -1.82 -3.45 -0.04
CA ILE A 129 -0.37 -3.53 -0.23
C ILE A 129 0.20 -2.27 -0.86
N ASP A 130 -0.51 -1.68 -1.81
CA ASP A 130 -0.12 -0.41 -2.41
C ASP A 130 -0.10 0.69 -1.33
N ALA A 131 -1.11 0.71 -0.44
CA ALA A 131 -1.16 1.59 0.72
C ALA A 131 -0.03 1.28 1.72
N GLU A 132 0.26 0.00 2.03
CA GLU A 132 1.37 -0.42 2.89
C GLU A 132 2.74 0.06 2.35
N SER A 133 2.95 -0.11 1.05
CA SER A 133 4.16 0.31 0.37
C SER A 133 4.32 1.82 0.45
N THR A 134 3.23 2.57 0.24
CA THR A 134 3.20 4.03 0.36
C THR A 134 3.52 4.46 1.80
N ILE A 135 2.91 3.84 2.82
CA ILE A 135 3.19 4.11 4.25
C ILE A 135 4.68 3.88 4.56
N SER A 136 5.24 2.75 4.11
CA SER A 136 6.63 2.39 4.40
C SER A 136 7.62 3.34 3.71
N ALA A 137 7.38 3.68 2.44
CA ALA A 137 8.18 4.63 1.70
C ALA A 137 8.15 6.03 2.35
N ASN A 138 6.95 6.52 2.70
CA ASN A 138 6.79 7.81 3.37
C ASN A 138 7.46 7.83 4.74
N THR A 139 7.32 6.77 5.54
CA THR A 139 7.96 6.71 6.86
C THR A 139 9.47 6.86 6.76
N ASN A 140 10.10 6.18 5.81
CA ASN A 140 11.55 6.31 5.58
C ASN A 140 11.92 7.70 5.09
N ARG A 141 11.15 8.26 4.16
CA ARG A 141 11.41 9.60 3.60
C ARG A 141 11.22 10.71 4.64
N ILE A 142 10.29 10.54 5.57
CA ILE A 142 10.12 11.42 6.75
C ILE A 142 11.35 11.36 7.65
N GLN A 143 11.90 10.18 7.93
CA GLN A 143 13.10 10.06 8.76
C GLN A 143 14.28 10.80 8.13
N GLU A 144 14.46 10.67 6.81
CA GLU A 144 15.47 11.41 6.06
C GLU A 144 15.22 12.92 6.12
N TYR A 145 13.98 13.36 5.90
CA TYR A 145 13.60 14.77 6.04
C TYR A 145 13.95 15.31 7.43
N VAL A 146 13.55 14.62 8.50
CA VAL A 146 13.84 15.02 9.88
C VAL A 146 15.34 15.13 10.11
N ALA A 147 16.12 14.12 9.70
CA ALA A 147 17.58 14.13 9.86
C ALA A 147 18.22 15.32 9.12
N LEU A 148 17.75 15.64 7.91
CA LEU A 148 18.24 16.79 7.14
C LEU A 148 17.85 18.12 7.78
N VAL A 149 16.62 18.27 8.28
CA VAL A 149 16.22 19.47 9.03
C VAL A 149 17.11 19.65 10.26
N GLU A 150 17.36 18.59 11.03
CA GLU A 150 18.23 18.65 12.20
C GLU A 150 19.66 19.06 11.83
N LYS A 151 20.23 18.47 10.78
CA LYS A 151 21.56 18.79 10.26
C LYS A 151 21.65 20.25 9.81
N LEU A 152 20.63 20.75 9.11
CA LEU A 152 20.59 22.12 8.60
C LEU A 152 20.31 23.16 9.70
N SER A 153 19.71 22.76 10.82
CA SER A 153 19.38 23.67 11.92
C SER A 153 20.55 24.02 12.85
N VAL A 154 21.75 23.52 12.57
CA VAL A 154 22.95 23.78 13.38
C VAL A 154 23.39 25.25 13.24
N PRO A 155 23.88 25.93 14.31
CA PRO A 155 24.21 27.36 14.28
C PRO A 155 25.36 27.75 13.36
N VAL A 156 26.30 26.82 13.11
CA VAL A 156 27.45 27.04 12.24
C VAL A 156 27.38 26.06 11.08
N ARG A 157 27.33 26.60 9.87
CA ARG A 157 27.21 25.83 8.63
C ARG A 157 28.38 26.15 7.73
N SER A 158 29.02 25.12 7.18
CA SER A 158 30.07 25.31 6.18
C SER A 158 29.44 25.58 4.82
N GLY A 159 29.88 26.65 4.16
CA GLY A 159 29.61 26.90 2.74
C GLY A 159 30.82 26.63 1.85
N ALA A 160 31.83 25.90 2.36
CA ALA A 160 33.09 25.66 1.66
C ALA A 160 32.97 24.61 0.54
N ASP A 161 31.98 23.73 0.65
CA ASP A 161 31.67 22.67 -0.31
C ASP A 161 30.17 22.73 -0.67
N THR A 162 29.78 21.88 -1.62
CA THR A 162 28.41 21.75 -2.13
C THR A 162 27.48 21.01 -1.18
N GLN A 163 27.98 20.51 -0.05
CA GLN A 163 27.23 19.63 0.84
C GLN A 163 26.00 20.32 1.43
N LEU A 164 26.14 21.56 1.92
CA LEU A 164 25.03 22.30 2.51
C LEU A 164 23.89 22.55 1.50
N TYR A 165 24.23 22.91 0.26
CA TYR A 165 23.26 23.03 -0.84
C TYR A 165 22.57 21.69 -1.15
N ASN A 166 23.35 20.60 -1.25
CA ASN A 166 22.83 19.27 -1.55
C ASN A 166 21.90 18.75 -0.44
N ASP A 167 22.28 18.94 0.82
CA ASP A 167 21.44 18.57 1.97
C ASP A 167 20.12 19.33 1.98
N PHE A 168 20.15 20.64 1.72
CA PHE A 168 18.93 21.46 1.63
C PHE A 168 18.05 21.05 0.46
N LYS A 169 18.64 20.76 -0.70
CA LYS A 169 17.89 20.24 -1.84
C LYS A 169 17.25 18.89 -1.52
N ASN A 170 18.01 17.95 -0.95
CA ASN A 170 17.51 16.64 -0.55
C ASN A 170 16.40 16.74 0.50
N MET A 171 16.46 17.75 1.39
CA MET A 171 15.41 18.02 2.38
C MET A 171 14.10 18.43 1.68
N LEU A 172 14.18 19.31 0.68
CA LEU A 172 13.02 19.72 -0.11
C LEU A 172 12.46 18.57 -0.94
N ASP A 173 13.31 17.78 -1.58
CA ASP A 173 12.90 16.61 -2.35
C ASP A 173 12.23 15.57 -1.44
N ALA A 174 12.77 15.35 -0.24
CA ALA A 174 12.16 14.47 0.76
C ALA A 174 10.80 14.96 1.23
N TYR A 175 10.65 16.27 1.44
CA TYR A 175 9.36 16.87 1.75
C TYR A 175 8.33 16.66 0.62
N ASP A 176 8.70 17.00 -0.61
CA ASP A 176 7.79 16.91 -1.77
C ASP A 176 7.38 15.44 -2.04
N ASP A 177 8.30 14.48 -1.85
CA ASP A 177 7.99 13.05 -1.96
C ASP A 177 7.02 12.58 -0.87
N VAL A 178 7.19 13.04 0.37
CA VAL A 178 6.25 12.72 1.46
C VAL A 178 4.86 13.27 1.14
N MET A 179 4.75 14.53 0.69
CA MET A 179 3.46 15.13 0.35
C MET A 179 2.74 14.36 -0.76
N LYS A 180 3.45 13.98 -1.83
CA LYS A 180 2.90 13.13 -2.89
C LYS A 180 2.43 11.78 -2.35
N GLY A 181 3.21 11.17 -1.47
CA GLY A 181 2.83 9.90 -0.87
C GLY A 181 1.63 10.01 0.07
N ILE A 182 1.44 11.14 0.75
CA ILE A 182 0.24 11.33 1.58
C ILE A 182 -1.00 11.48 0.70
N HIS A 183 -0.93 12.29 -0.37
CA HIS A 183 -2.04 12.41 -1.32
C HIS A 183 -2.41 11.06 -1.95
N LYS A 184 -1.41 10.27 -2.35
CA LYS A 184 -1.65 8.90 -2.84
C LYS A 184 -2.31 8.03 -1.76
N LEU A 185 -1.83 8.11 -0.52
CA LEU A 185 -2.40 7.33 0.59
C LEU A 185 -3.84 7.76 0.89
N GLU A 186 -4.16 9.04 0.76
CA GLU A 186 -5.53 9.56 0.86
C GLU A 186 -6.44 8.92 -0.21
N ASP A 187 -6.02 8.94 -1.48
CA ASP A 187 -6.75 8.31 -2.59
C ASP A 187 -6.94 6.79 -2.35
N ASP A 188 -5.85 6.08 -2.01
CA ASP A 188 -5.85 4.63 -1.77
C ASP A 188 -6.79 4.26 -0.61
N LEU A 189 -6.81 5.06 0.47
CA LEU A 189 -7.63 4.79 1.66
C LEU A 189 -9.11 5.17 1.46
N ASP A 190 -9.41 6.22 0.72
CA ASP A 190 -10.79 6.60 0.41
C ASP A 190 -11.46 5.53 -0.48
N GLU A 191 -10.74 5.03 -1.48
CA GLU A 191 -11.21 3.92 -2.31
C GLU A 191 -11.44 2.65 -1.46
N LEU A 192 -10.51 2.35 -0.54
CA LEU A 192 -10.59 1.19 0.32
C LEU A 192 -11.73 1.29 1.35
N ALA A 193 -12.00 2.48 1.90
CA ALA A 193 -13.11 2.67 2.82
C ALA A 193 -14.46 2.43 2.13
N ASN A 194 -14.61 2.87 0.88
CA ASN A 194 -15.79 2.60 0.06
C ASN A 194 -15.94 1.08 -0.24
N ASP A 195 -14.85 0.36 -0.49
CA ASP A 195 -14.88 -1.07 -0.77
C ASP A 195 -15.20 -1.91 0.48
N ILE A 196 -14.68 -1.54 1.66
CA ILE A 196 -14.94 -2.23 2.94
C ILE A 196 -16.40 -2.09 3.35
N ALA A 197 -17.00 -0.91 3.13
CA ALA A 197 -18.41 -0.68 3.38
C ALA A 197 -19.33 -1.65 2.61
N PHE A 198 -18.82 -2.25 1.52
CA PHE A 198 -19.56 -3.15 0.65
C PHE A 198 -19.31 -4.64 0.88
N ASN A 199 -18.13 -5.10 1.33
CA ASN A 199 -17.83 -6.53 1.46
C ASN A 199 -16.79 -6.88 2.54
N HIS A 200 -16.92 -8.09 3.11
CA HIS A 200 -16.25 -8.64 4.32
C HIS A 200 -14.70 -8.67 4.37
N GLY A 201 -13.99 -7.56 4.13
CA GLY A 201 -12.53 -7.41 4.19
C GLY A 201 -11.93 -7.13 5.58
N SER A 202 -12.54 -7.68 6.64
CA SER A 202 -12.35 -7.16 8.01
C SER A 202 -11.00 -7.42 8.68
N GLN A 203 -10.20 -8.39 8.19
CA GLN A 203 -8.92 -8.75 8.82
C GLN A 203 -7.74 -7.96 8.24
N GLU A 204 -7.68 -7.83 6.92
CA GLU A 204 -6.58 -7.19 6.20
C GLU A 204 -6.70 -5.66 6.25
N ALA A 205 -7.91 -5.12 6.23
CA ALA A 205 -8.17 -3.74 6.61
C ALA A 205 -7.71 -3.44 8.06
N GLY A 206 -7.79 -4.43 8.96
CA GLY A 206 -7.27 -4.34 10.32
C GLY A 206 -5.75 -4.26 10.38
N HIS A 207 -5.05 -4.96 9.48
CA HIS A 207 -3.60 -4.83 9.33
C HIS A 207 -3.21 -3.43 8.88
N LEU A 208 -3.89 -2.89 7.86
CA LEU A 208 -3.66 -1.54 7.37
C LEU A 208 -3.92 -0.49 8.45
N GLN A 209 -5.04 -0.61 9.17
CA GLN A 209 -5.37 0.26 10.30
C GLN A 209 -4.25 0.25 11.36
N LYS A 210 -3.69 -0.92 11.66
CA LYS A 210 -2.57 -1.04 12.59
C LYS A 210 -1.32 -0.31 12.08
N MET A 211 -0.98 -0.45 10.80
CA MET A 211 0.17 0.26 10.23
C MET A 211 -0.01 1.77 10.20
N LEU A 212 -1.22 2.24 9.87
CA LEU A 212 -1.55 3.66 9.92
C LEU A 212 -1.36 4.22 11.33
N ARG A 213 -1.86 3.50 12.33
CA ARG A 213 -1.79 3.92 13.74
C ARG A 213 -0.39 3.83 14.33
N ASP A 214 0.31 2.73 14.07
CA ASP A 214 1.55 2.41 14.76
C ASP A 214 2.80 2.93 14.01
N LYS A 215 2.69 3.22 12.70
CA LYS A 215 3.81 3.75 11.89
C LYS A 215 3.52 5.11 11.27
N ALA A 216 2.47 5.22 10.46
CA ALA A 216 2.25 6.41 9.62
C ALA A 216 1.95 7.66 10.47
N ILE A 217 0.97 7.59 11.37
CA ILE A 217 0.58 8.72 12.23
C ILE A 217 1.76 9.21 13.09
N PRO A 218 2.51 8.34 13.81
CA PRO A 218 3.69 8.77 14.55
C PRO A 218 4.76 9.42 13.67
N ALA A 219 5.01 8.90 12.46
CA ALA A 219 5.96 9.51 11.53
C ALA A 219 5.53 10.93 11.12
N TYR A 220 4.26 11.12 10.75
CA TYR A 220 3.75 12.45 10.41
C TYR A 220 3.81 13.42 11.59
N GLN A 221 3.57 12.94 12.82
CA GLN A 221 3.77 13.76 14.03
C GLN A 221 5.23 14.20 14.20
N LEU A 222 6.21 13.32 13.93
CA LEU A 222 7.63 13.68 13.96
C LEU A 222 7.98 14.78 12.95
N MET A 223 7.36 14.75 11.77
CA MET A 223 7.52 15.78 10.74
C MET A 223 6.95 17.13 11.22
N LEU A 224 5.75 17.14 11.80
CA LEU A 224 5.12 18.35 12.36
C LEU A 224 5.95 18.95 13.52
N GLN A 225 6.61 18.13 14.32
CA GLN A 225 7.51 18.60 15.39
C GLN A 225 8.71 19.40 14.85
N GLN A 226 9.05 19.28 13.56
CA GLN A 226 10.12 20.07 12.94
C GLN A 226 9.69 21.49 12.55
N ALA A 227 8.40 21.83 12.67
CA ALA A 227 7.88 23.13 12.25
C ALA A 227 8.66 24.31 12.85
N ALA A 228 8.99 24.27 14.14
CA ALA A 228 9.76 25.34 14.79
C ALA A 228 11.18 25.50 14.21
N ARG A 229 11.83 24.40 13.83
CA ARG A 229 13.15 24.42 13.20
C ARG A 229 13.10 25.01 11.80
N ILE A 230 12.10 24.61 11.00
CA ILE A 230 11.85 25.19 9.68
C ILE A 230 11.55 26.69 9.76
N GLN A 231 10.71 27.11 10.71
CA GLN A 231 10.46 28.53 10.96
C GLN A 231 11.74 29.27 11.36
N GLY A 232 12.60 28.64 12.18
CA GLY A 232 13.92 29.17 12.51
C GLY A 232 14.80 29.37 11.27
N LEU A 233 14.85 28.39 10.37
CA LEU A 233 15.60 28.47 9.11
C LEU A 233 15.04 29.53 8.15
N ALA A 234 13.71 29.67 8.08
CA ALA A 234 13.07 30.68 7.24
C ALA A 234 13.27 32.10 7.77
N ASN A 235 13.38 32.26 9.09
CA ASN A 235 13.64 33.55 9.74
C ASN A 235 15.14 33.89 9.82
N ASP A 236 16.04 32.96 9.49
CA ASP A 236 17.48 33.21 9.41
C ASP A 236 17.83 33.89 8.07
N PRO A 237 18.13 35.20 8.05
CA PRO A 237 18.41 35.91 6.81
C PRO A 237 19.72 35.47 6.16
N THR A 238 20.61 34.81 6.91
CA THR A 238 21.92 34.37 6.42
C THR A 238 21.88 33.00 5.77
N PHE A 239 20.84 32.20 6.06
CA PHE A 239 20.75 30.84 5.56
C PHE A 239 20.62 30.76 4.02
N PRO A 240 19.75 31.54 3.34
CA PRO A 240 19.73 31.56 1.87
C PRO A 240 21.05 32.00 1.23
N ASP A 241 21.80 32.88 1.91
CA ASP A 241 23.14 33.29 1.48
C ASP A 241 24.14 32.14 1.60
N GLN A 242 24.15 31.43 2.72
CA GLN A 242 25.02 30.27 2.94
C GLN A 242 24.77 29.16 1.92
N ILE A 243 23.49 28.90 1.58
CA ILE A 243 23.10 27.93 0.55
C ILE A 243 23.61 28.33 -0.83
N ALA A 244 23.50 29.62 -1.18
CA ALA A 244 23.97 30.12 -2.47
C ALA A 244 25.50 30.05 -2.60
N HIS A 245 26.24 30.31 -1.52
CA HIS A 245 27.70 30.16 -1.49
C HIS A 245 28.10 28.68 -1.55
N SER A 246 27.44 27.81 -0.79
CA SER A 246 27.70 26.36 -0.82
C SER A 246 27.53 25.78 -2.21
N GLN A 247 26.52 26.20 -2.97
CA GLN A 247 26.33 25.70 -4.33
C GLN A 247 27.55 25.96 -5.25
N GLN A 248 28.33 27.00 -4.96
CA GLN A 248 29.55 27.37 -5.67
C GLN A 248 30.80 27.03 -4.83
N GLY A 249 30.70 25.99 -4.00
CA GLY A 249 31.78 25.49 -3.17
C GLY A 249 32.94 24.94 -3.99
N SER A 250 34.02 24.57 -3.29
CA SER A 250 35.28 24.11 -3.90
C SER A 250 35.14 22.88 -4.81
N ASP A 251 34.10 22.09 -4.63
CA ASP A 251 33.76 20.87 -5.36
C ASP A 251 32.65 21.06 -6.41
N ASP A 252 32.23 22.31 -6.71
CA ASP A 252 31.26 22.60 -7.78
C ASP A 252 31.84 22.26 -9.16
N LEU A 253 31.16 21.36 -9.87
CA LEU A 253 31.56 20.83 -11.18
C LEU A 253 31.09 21.70 -12.37
N ASP A 254 30.63 22.91 -12.11
CA ASP A 254 30.14 23.82 -13.13
C ASP A 254 31.28 24.37 -14.01
N ALA A 255 31.04 24.40 -15.32
CA ALA A 255 32.03 24.88 -16.29
C ALA A 255 32.43 26.34 -16.05
N ALA A 256 31.49 27.21 -15.66
CA ALA A 256 31.75 28.61 -15.36
C ALA A 256 32.64 28.78 -14.12
N HIS A 257 32.50 27.89 -13.13
CA HIS A 257 33.39 27.82 -11.97
C HIS A 257 34.80 27.38 -12.41
N ALA A 258 34.91 26.35 -13.24
CA ALA A 258 36.19 25.85 -13.74
C ALA A 258 36.97 26.84 -14.62
N VAL A 259 36.27 27.69 -15.40
CA VAL A 259 36.89 28.70 -16.27
C VAL A 259 36.94 30.12 -15.66
N GLY A 260 36.50 30.29 -14.41
CA GLY A 260 36.58 31.57 -13.69
C GLY A 260 35.66 32.68 -14.22
N GLN A 261 34.49 32.34 -14.76
CA GLN A 261 33.50 33.31 -15.27
C GLN A 261 32.71 33.98 -14.13
N GLN A 262 33.32 35.01 -13.53
CA GLN A 262 32.81 35.66 -12.33
C GLN A 262 31.40 36.28 -12.49
N ASP A 263 31.11 36.82 -13.67
CA ASP A 263 29.83 37.40 -14.06
C ASP A 263 28.69 36.37 -14.07
N VAL A 264 28.94 35.15 -14.56
CA VAL A 264 27.97 34.04 -14.53
C VAL A 264 27.76 33.53 -13.10
N LEU A 265 28.83 33.42 -12.32
CA LEU A 265 28.80 32.97 -10.93
C LEU A 265 27.99 33.91 -10.03
N VAL A 266 28.14 35.23 -10.20
CA VAL A 266 27.33 36.23 -9.45
C VAL A 266 25.84 36.09 -9.77
N VAL A 267 25.47 35.92 -11.03
CA VAL A 267 24.06 35.73 -11.43
C VAL A 267 23.50 34.43 -10.84
N ARG A 268 24.27 33.33 -10.90
CA ARG A 268 23.89 32.05 -10.30
C ARG A 268 23.69 32.18 -8.79
N LEU A 269 24.58 32.89 -8.09
CA LEU A 269 24.50 33.12 -6.65
C LEU A 269 23.20 33.82 -6.28
N GLN A 270 22.87 34.91 -6.97
CA GLN A 270 21.62 35.64 -6.75
C GLN A 270 20.38 34.80 -7.04
N ARG A 271 20.41 33.99 -8.11
CA ARG A 271 19.30 33.08 -8.46
C ARG A 271 19.08 32.04 -7.36
N THR A 272 20.16 31.43 -6.88
CA THR A 272 20.10 30.39 -5.85
C THR A 272 19.68 30.93 -4.51
N LYS A 273 20.15 32.13 -4.12
CA LYS A 273 19.66 32.83 -2.93
C LYS A 273 18.15 33.04 -2.97
N LYS A 274 17.65 33.59 -4.10
CA LYS A 274 16.20 33.83 -4.29
C LYS A 274 15.40 32.53 -4.25
N TRP A 275 15.91 31.48 -4.90
CA TRP A 275 15.29 30.16 -4.89
C TRP A 275 15.23 29.58 -3.48
N ALA A 276 16.35 29.58 -2.74
CA ALA A 276 16.42 29.04 -1.38
C ALA A 276 15.47 29.77 -0.44
N ALA A 277 15.43 31.11 -0.49
CA ALA A 277 14.49 31.92 0.28
C ALA A 277 13.03 31.59 -0.07
N ALA A 278 12.69 31.48 -1.36
CA ALA A 278 11.33 31.15 -1.78
C ALA A 278 10.90 29.75 -1.31
N GLN A 279 11.80 28.76 -1.40
CA GLN A 279 11.52 27.40 -0.96
C GLN A 279 11.34 27.29 0.56
N LEU A 280 12.15 28.03 1.35
CA LEU A 280 11.97 28.10 2.80
C LEU A 280 10.68 28.76 3.19
N THR A 281 10.30 29.86 2.55
CA THR A 281 9.02 30.51 2.81
C THR A 281 7.85 29.58 2.48
N ARG A 282 7.91 28.86 1.35
CA ARG A 282 6.90 27.85 0.98
C ARG A 282 6.79 26.76 2.04
N LEU A 283 7.92 26.18 2.45
CA LEU A 283 7.98 25.11 3.43
C LEU A 283 7.55 25.57 4.83
N ALA A 284 7.90 26.80 5.22
CA ALA A 284 7.48 27.37 6.49
C ALA A 284 5.96 27.64 6.52
N LEU A 285 5.40 28.11 5.40
CA LEU A 285 3.96 28.31 5.26
C LEU A 285 3.18 26.99 5.37
N SER A 286 3.64 25.92 4.70
CA SER A 286 2.98 24.61 4.79
C SER A 286 3.06 23.97 6.18
N MET A 287 4.04 24.38 6.99
CA MET A 287 4.25 24.00 8.38
C MET A 287 3.62 24.96 9.40
N SER A 288 2.85 25.97 8.96
CA SER A 288 2.15 26.88 9.86
C SER A 288 0.75 26.36 10.19
N PRO A 289 0.37 26.27 11.49
CA PRO A 289 -0.95 25.81 11.91
C PRO A 289 -2.04 26.90 11.77
N THR A 290 -1.73 28.09 11.28
CA THR A 290 -2.68 29.21 11.20
C THR A 290 -3.69 29.00 10.06
N SER A 291 -4.98 29.32 10.29
CA SER A 291 -6.04 29.21 9.26
C SER A 291 -5.64 29.91 7.97
N SER A 292 -5.06 31.11 8.05
CA SER A 292 -4.58 31.86 6.88
C SER A 292 -3.50 31.14 6.08
N ALA A 293 -2.63 30.35 6.73
CA ALA A 293 -1.58 29.59 6.06
C ALA A 293 -2.13 28.29 5.47
N ILE A 294 -3.09 27.67 6.15
CA ILE A 294 -3.82 26.50 5.66
C ILE A 294 -4.65 26.87 4.42
N ASP A 295 -5.35 28.00 4.44
CA ASP A 295 -6.22 28.44 3.34
C ASP A 295 -5.43 28.97 2.12
N SER A 296 -4.19 29.44 2.34
CA SER A 296 -3.33 29.97 1.26
C SER A 296 -2.32 28.94 0.71
N SER A 297 -2.13 27.81 1.40
CA SER A 297 -1.24 26.74 0.97
C SER A 297 -2.06 25.50 0.60
N LEU A 298 -2.18 25.24 -0.70
CA LEU A 298 -2.84 24.05 -1.24
C LEU A 298 -2.25 22.74 -0.68
N ASP A 299 -0.96 22.76 -0.29
CA ASP A 299 -0.23 21.63 0.32
C ASP A 299 0.14 21.90 1.79
N SER A 300 -0.81 22.38 2.60
CA SER A 300 -0.59 22.45 4.06
C SER A 300 -0.55 21.04 4.66
N ILE A 301 0.54 20.69 5.36
CA ILE A 301 0.65 19.38 6.01
C ILE A 301 -0.44 19.19 7.04
N TYR A 302 -0.85 20.25 7.74
CA TYR A 302 -1.91 20.16 8.74
C TYR A 302 -3.25 19.80 8.11
N LEU A 303 -3.56 20.35 6.93
CA LEU A 303 -4.78 20.01 6.20
C LEU A 303 -4.73 18.55 5.75
N VAL A 304 -3.66 18.17 5.07
CA VAL A 304 -3.46 16.83 4.53
C VAL A 304 -3.45 15.77 5.64
N PHE A 305 -2.80 16.05 6.78
CA PHE A 305 -2.79 15.17 7.94
C PHE A 305 -4.18 15.05 8.58
N ASN A 306 -4.94 16.14 8.69
CA ASN A 306 -6.30 16.10 9.21
C ASN A 306 -7.25 15.31 8.29
N THR A 307 -7.12 15.47 6.98
CA THR A 307 -7.89 14.70 5.99
C THR A 307 -7.58 13.22 6.12
N LEU A 308 -6.28 12.86 6.16
CA LEU A 308 -5.85 11.48 6.40
C LEU A 308 -6.43 10.93 7.71
N LEU A 309 -6.36 11.67 8.83
CA LEU A 309 -6.94 11.23 10.10
C LEU A 309 -8.45 10.99 10.00
N GLY A 310 -9.16 11.84 9.25
CA GLY A 310 -10.58 11.67 8.95
C GLY A 310 -10.87 10.37 8.20
N ILE A 311 -10.10 10.08 7.15
CA ILE A 311 -10.22 8.83 6.37
C ILE A 311 -9.88 7.61 7.22
N VAL A 312 -8.84 7.68 8.07
CA VAL A 312 -8.51 6.61 9.01
C VAL A 312 -9.64 6.36 10.01
N HIS A 313 -10.34 7.41 10.46
CA HIS A 313 -11.51 7.28 11.33
C HIS A 313 -12.69 6.64 10.59
N LEU A 314 -12.97 7.06 9.36
CA LEU A 314 -13.99 6.46 8.50
C LEU A 314 -13.71 4.96 8.31
N LEU A 315 -12.50 4.60 7.91
CA LEU A 315 -12.06 3.21 7.74
C LEU A 315 -12.20 2.39 9.02
N SER A 316 -11.90 3.00 10.18
CA SER A 316 -12.09 2.35 11.48
C SER A 316 -13.57 2.11 11.81
N GLN A 317 -14.45 3.05 11.45
CA GLN A 317 -15.90 2.91 11.63
C GLN A 317 -16.46 1.83 10.70
N GLU A 318 -16.10 1.85 9.42
CA GLU A 318 -16.54 0.85 8.44
C GLU A 318 -16.08 -0.55 8.83
N LEU A 319 -14.86 -0.70 9.34
CA LEU A 319 -14.36 -1.98 9.84
C LEU A 319 -15.16 -2.50 11.04
N GLU A 320 -15.58 -1.61 11.95
CA GLU A 320 -16.43 -1.95 13.08
C GLU A 320 -17.86 -2.29 12.63
N HIS A 321 -18.41 -1.56 11.65
CA HIS A 321 -19.70 -1.86 11.03
C HIS A 321 -19.69 -3.24 10.36
N ALA A 322 -18.67 -3.56 9.58
CA ALA A 322 -18.50 -4.86 8.93
C ALA A 322 -18.43 -6.01 9.96
N LYS A 323 -17.71 -5.81 11.08
CA LYS A 323 -17.66 -6.78 12.18
C LYS A 323 -19.02 -7.00 12.82
N ARG A 324 -19.78 -5.94 13.09
CA ARG A 324 -21.12 -6.04 13.71
C ARG A 324 -22.11 -6.73 12.79
N GLN A 325 -22.14 -6.38 11.50
CA GLN A 325 -22.98 -7.05 10.51
C GLN A 325 -22.67 -8.55 10.43
N ALA A 326 -21.39 -8.95 10.47
CA ALA A 326 -21.01 -10.35 10.48
C ALA A 326 -21.49 -11.11 11.74
N ILE A 327 -21.53 -10.44 12.90
CA ILE A 327 -22.08 -11.00 14.14
C ILE A 327 -23.60 -11.14 14.03
N ASP A 328 -24.29 -10.11 13.51
CA ASP A 328 -25.74 -10.11 13.36
C ASP A 328 -26.22 -11.15 12.34
N ILE A 329 -25.52 -11.34 11.21
CA ILE A 329 -25.84 -12.42 10.25
C ILE A 329 -25.68 -13.79 10.91
N LYS A 330 -24.63 -14.01 11.73
CA LYS A 330 -24.49 -15.27 12.49
C LYS A 330 -25.61 -15.46 13.50
N ALA A 331 -26.06 -14.40 14.17
CA ALA A 331 -27.18 -14.45 15.10
C ALA A 331 -28.51 -14.75 14.37
N LEU A 332 -28.77 -14.09 13.26
CA LEU A 332 -29.92 -14.33 12.37
C LEU A 332 -29.91 -15.75 11.80
N SER A 333 -28.75 -16.26 11.35
CA SER A 333 -28.59 -17.64 10.87
C SER A 333 -28.93 -18.64 11.97
N ARG A 334 -28.45 -18.42 13.20
CA ARG A 334 -28.80 -19.28 14.35
C ARG A 334 -30.29 -19.23 14.67
N GLN A 335 -30.92 -18.05 14.58
CA GLN A 335 -32.37 -17.92 14.78
C GLN A 335 -33.16 -18.65 13.68
N LEU A 336 -32.71 -18.56 12.43
CA LEU A 336 -33.26 -19.31 11.30
C LEU A 336 -33.10 -20.83 11.48
N ASP A 337 -31.92 -21.30 11.89
CA ASP A 337 -31.69 -22.72 12.18
C ASP A 337 -32.57 -23.22 13.33
N THR A 338 -32.80 -22.37 14.34
CA THR A 338 -33.68 -22.69 15.47
C THR A 338 -35.16 -22.77 15.04
N LEU A 339 -35.58 -21.90 14.12
CA LEU A 339 -36.93 -21.92 13.52
C LEU A 339 -37.11 -23.12 12.58
N LEU A 340 -36.12 -23.43 11.75
CA LEU A 340 -36.15 -24.56 10.81
C LEU A 340 -36.11 -25.91 11.54
N SER A 341 -35.35 -26.02 12.63
CA SER A 341 -35.34 -27.23 13.47
C SER A 341 -36.67 -27.48 14.20
N HIS A 342 -37.40 -26.42 14.58
CA HIS A 342 -38.77 -26.55 15.09
C HIS A 342 -39.78 -26.93 14.00
N TYR A 343 -39.55 -26.54 12.75
CA TYR A 343 -40.42 -26.89 11.62
C TYR A 343 -40.27 -28.34 11.15
N GLN A 344 -39.13 -29.00 11.42
CA GLN A 344 -38.92 -30.43 11.13
C GLN A 344 -39.54 -31.38 12.17
N GLN A 345 -40.03 -30.86 13.31
CA GLN A 345 -40.66 -31.65 14.38
C GLN A 345 -42.21 -31.58 14.38
N LEU A 346 -42.80 -30.84 13.43
CA LEU A 346 -44.23 -30.84 13.09
C LEU A 346 -44.44 -31.70 11.83
#